data_AF-A0A7S3IF77-F1
#
_entry.id   AF-A0A7S3IF77-F1
#
_cell.length_a   1.000
_cell.length_b   1.000
_cell.length_c   1.000
_cell.angle_alpha   90.00
_cell.angle_beta   90.00
_cell.angle_gamma   90.00
#
_symmetry.space_group_name_H-M   'P 1'
#
loop_
_entity.id
_entity.type
_entity.pdbx_description
1 polymer ?
#
loop_
_entity_poly.entity_id
_entity_poly.type
_entity_poly.pdbx_seq_one_letter_code
_entity_poly.pdbx_strand_id
1 'polypeptide(L)'
;MSLSEKFKEATRENEEIKQAFTSLQRWINMRLPNVCYEGTKISGTLKKRVQEFRFFQKKIFPKRFWIIDFAFGTVTVKHDKDSKKESSMFYFREIEDCYMPEEKKDEQLRVLLTTSRFNVPFYLKTKQRTTLLFSASEREREIWMAAFKYLILSTREVQKIINNGMPKGLFPRQ
;
A
#
# COMPACT_ATOMS: atom_id res chain seq x y z
N MET A 1 11.15 9.81 -20.13
CA MET A 1 11.46 8.72 -19.20
C MET A 1 10.34 8.59 -18.18
N SER A 2 9.57 7.50 -18.24
CA SER A 2 8.42 7.24 -17.34
C SER A 2 8.90 6.99 -15.91
N LEU A 3 8.05 7.20 -14.90
CA LEU A 3 8.38 6.91 -13.50
C LEU A 3 8.93 5.48 -13.35
N SER A 4 8.36 4.51 -14.07
CA SER A 4 8.83 3.12 -14.09
C SER A 4 10.29 2.95 -14.55
N GLU A 5 10.75 3.71 -15.55
CA GLU A 5 12.13 3.68 -16.06
C GLU A 5 13.11 4.34 -15.09
N LYS A 6 12.71 5.48 -14.50
CA LYS A 6 13.49 6.17 -13.46
C LYS A 6 13.70 5.28 -12.24
N PHE A 7 12.67 4.51 -11.88
CA PHE A 7 12.70 3.54 -10.80
C PHE A 7 13.61 2.35 -11.15
N LYS A 8 13.49 1.76 -12.34
CA LYS A 8 14.37 0.67 -12.79
C LYS A 8 15.86 1.06 -12.69
N GLU A 9 16.20 2.27 -13.10
CA GLU A 9 17.58 2.75 -13.07
C GLU A 9 18.06 3.04 -11.64
N ALA A 10 17.26 3.77 -10.85
CA ALA A 10 17.61 4.14 -9.47
C ALA A 10 17.73 2.95 -8.51
N THR A 11 17.07 1.83 -8.81
CA THR A 11 17.03 0.66 -7.93
C THR A 11 17.88 -0.51 -8.44
N ARG A 12 18.64 -0.30 -9.51
CA ARG A 12 19.41 -1.34 -10.21
C ARG A 12 20.47 -2.02 -9.33
N GLU A 13 20.99 -1.35 -8.30
CA GLU A 13 22.03 -1.88 -7.41
C GLU A 13 21.54 -2.17 -5.99
N ASN A 14 20.29 -1.82 -5.66
CA ASN A 14 19.74 -2.03 -4.32
C ASN A 14 19.05 -3.41 -4.22
N GLU A 15 19.75 -4.37 -3.61
CA GLU A 15 19.27 -5.76 -3.45
C GLU A 15 17.97 -5.86 -2.64
N GLU A 16 17.76 -5.00 -1.65
CA GLU A 16 16.52 -5.00 -0.86
C GLU A 16 15.30 -4.64 -1.74
N ILE A 17 15.46 -3.64 -2.62
CA ILE A 17 14.43 -3.24 -3.57
C ILE A 17 14.18 -4.34 -4.62
N LYS A 18 15.25 -4.99 -5.12
CA LYS A 18 15.11 -6.13 -6.03
C LYS A 18 14.34 -7.28 -5.40
N GLN A 19 14.63 -7.61 -4.14
CA GLN A 19 13.93 -8.66 -3.40
C GLN A 19 12.45 -8.30 -3.17
N ALA A 20 12.16 -7.05 -2.81
CA ALA A 20 10.79 -6.56 -2.65
C ALA A 20 10.02 -6.59 -3.99
N PHE A 21 10.66 -6.17 -5.08
CA PHE A 21 10.07 -6.24 -6.42
C PHE A 21 9.83 -7.68 -6.86
N THR A 22 10.80 -8.58 -6.66
CA THR A 22 10.67 -10.01 -6.97
C THR A 22 9.53 -10.64 -6.17
N SER A 23 9.41 -10.29 -4.90
CA SER A 23 8.31 -10.72 -4.05
C SER A 23 6.97 -10.23 -4.57
N LEU A 24 6.89 -8.99 -5.05
CA LEU A 24 5.67 -8.45 -5.68
C LEU A 24 5.35 -9.14 -7.02
N GLN A 25 6.35 -9.38 -7.86
CA GLN A 25 6.21 -10.02 -9.17
C GLN A 25 5.61 -11.43 -9.10
N ARG A 26 5.90 -12.19 -8.03
CA ARG A 26 5.30 -13.51 -7.78
C ARG A 26 3.77 -13.49 -7.79
N TRP A 27 3.17 -12.34 -7.52
CA TRP A 27 1.72 -12.19 -7.40
C TRP A 27 1.04 -11.62 -8.64
N ILE A 28 1.78 -11.16 -9.65
CA ILE A 28 1.20 -10.46 -10.81
C ILE A 28 0.20 -11.31 -11.58
N ASN A 29 0.45 -12.61 -11.69
CA ASN A 29 -0.43 -13.52 -12.42
C ASN A 29 -1.54 -14.11 -11.54
N MET A 30 -1.58 -13.77 -10.25
CA MET A 30 -2.57 -14.31 -9.34
C MET A 30 -3.85 -13.48 -9.38
N ARG A 31 -4.96 -14.13 -9.71
CA ARG A 31 -6.30 -13.57 -9.56
C ARG A 31 -6.86 -13.98 -8.22
N LEU A 32 -6.91 -13.04 -7.28
CA LEU A 32 -7.59 -13.22 -6.00
C LEU A 32 -8.89 -12.42 -5.98
N PRO A 33 -9.91 -12.85 -5.21
CA PRO A 33 -11.25 -12.25 -5.28
C PRO A 33 -11.28 -10.75 -4.94
N ASN A 34 -10.42 -10.29 -4.03
CA ASN A 34 -10.45 -8.90 -3.56
C ASN A 34 -9.20 -8.09 -3.89
N VAL A 35 -8.24 -8.65 -4.63
CA VAL A 35 -7.05 -7.92 -5.10
C VAL A 35 -6.70 -8.35 -6.51
N CYS A 36 -6.44 -7.37 -7.36
CA CYS A 36 -6.11 -7.53 -8.76
C CYS A 36 -4.86 -6.72 -9.08
N TYR A 37 -3.96 -7.32 -9.86
CA TYR A 37 -2.84 -6.64 -10.50
C TYR A 37 -3.19 -6.40 -11.97
N GLU A 38 -3.14 -5.15 -12.42
CA GLU A 38 -3.49 -4.78 -13.79
C GLU A 38 -2.55 -3.67 -14.29
N GLY A 39 -1.68 -4.01 -15.25
CA GLY A 39 -0.68 -3.08 -15.79
C GLY A 39 0.25 -2.54 -14.70
N THR A 40 0.17 -1.25 -14.40
CA THR A 40 0.96 -0.57 -13.36
C THR A 40 0.16 -0.34 -12.08
N LYS A 41 -0.92 -1.10 -11.84
CA LYS A 41 -1.82 -0.89 -10.72
C LYS A 41 -2.05 -2.16 -9.92
N ILE A 42 -2.08 -2.00 -8.61
CA ILE A 42 -2.70 -2.98 -7.70
C ILE A 42 -3.96 -2.35 -7.17
N SER A 43 -5.08 -3.03 -7.29
CA SER A 43 -6.34 -2.54 -6.77
C SER A 43 -7.14 -3.62 -6.08
N GLY A 44 -7.97 -3.24 -5.13
CA GLY A 44 -8.73 -4.21 -4.36
C GLY A 44 -9.48 -3.63 -3.19
N THR A 45 -10.28 -4.48 -2.54
CA THR A 45 -11.07 -4.07 -1.38
C THR A 45 -10.31 -4.37 -0.10
N LEU A 46 -10.26 -3.40 0.81
CA LEU A 46 -9.78 -3.58 2.18
C LEU A 46 -10.82 -3.03 3.15
N LYS A 47 -10.94 -3.63 4.33
CA LYS A 47 -11.60 -2.96 5.45
C LYS A 47 -10.61 -2.06 6.17
N LYS A 48 -11.06 -0.87 6.54
CA LYS A 48 -10.29 0.11 7.31
C LYS A 48 -10.95 0.31 8.66
N ARG A 49 -10.18 0.34 9.76
CA ARG A 49 -10.71 0.82 11.05
C ARG A 49 -10.81 2.34 11.03
N VAL A 50 -12.00 2.87 11.36
CA VAL A 50 -12.19 4.30 11.63
C VAL A 50 -12.37 4.46 13.13
N GLN A 51 -11.58 5.34 13.75
CA GLN A 51 -11.74 5.71 15.15
C GLN A 51 -12.54 7.02 15.17
N GLU A 52 -13.85 6.94 15.42
CA GLU A 52 -14.67 8.13 15.65
C GLU A 52 -14.83 8.40 17.15
N PHE A 53 -14.79 9.69 17.48
CA PHE A 53 -15.01 10.25 18.81
C PHE A 53 -16.49 10.67 18.98
N ARG A 54 -17.06 10.23 20.11
CA ARG A 54 -18.24 10.72 20.86
C ARG A 54 -19.67 10.26 20.51
N PHE A 55 -20.30 9.84 21.62
CA PHE A 55 -21.71 9.55 21.98
C PHE A 55 -22.38 8.21 21.66
N PHE A 56 -22.05 7.49 20.58
CA PHE A 56 -22.55 6.10 20.41
C PHE A 56 -21.49 5.22 19.74
N GLN A 57 -20.60 4.64 20.55
CA GLN A 57 -19.43 3.88 20.13
C GLN A 57 -19.77 2.58 19.39
N LYS A 58 -20.09 2.66 18.09
CA LYS A 58 -19.93 1.53 17.17
C LYS A 58 -18.58 1.68 16.49
N LYS A 59 -17.66 0.73 16.72
CA LYS A 59 -16.42 0.63 15.93
C LYS A 59 -16.83 0.38 14.47
N ILE A 60 -16.61 1.36 13.58
CA ILE A 60 -16.97 1.23 12.17
C ILE A 60 -15.75 0.73 11.39
N PHE A 61 -15.95 -0.35 10.64
CA PHE A 61 -14.95 -0.95 9.76
C PHE A 61 -15.41 -0.87 8.30
N PRO A 62 -15.44 0.34 7.69
CA PRO A 62 -15.84 0.48 6.30
C PRO A 62 -14.97 -0.34 5.36
N LYS A 63 -15.61 -0.99 4.37
CA LYS A 63 -14.93 -1.46 3.16
C LYS A 63 -14.63 -0.25 2.28
N ARG A 64 -13.42 -0.23 1.71
CA ARG A 64 -12.98 0.78 0.75
C ARG A 64 -12.22 0.10 -0.36
N PHE A 65 -12.31 0.66 -1.56
CA PHE A 65 -11.54 0.20 -2.70
C PHE A 65 -10.23 1.00 -2.78
N TRP A 66 -9.11 0.29 -2.69
CA TRP A 66 -7.77 0.85 -2.69
C TRP A 66 -7.13 0.63 -4.05
N ILE A 67 -6.38 1.62 -4.52
CA ILE A 67 -5.64 1.58 -5.77
C ILE A 67 -4.23 2.11 -5.48
N ILE A 68 -3.22 1.26 -5.64
CA ILE A 68 -1.82 1.66 -5.75
C ILE A 68 -1.52 1.85 -7.23
N ASP A 69 -1.12 3.05 -7.62
CA ASP A 69 -0.75 3.37 -8.99
C ASP A 69 0.76 3.64 -9.08
N PHE A 70 1.50 2.65 -9.57
CA PHE A 70 2.96 2.72 -9.68
C PHE A 70 3.41 3.70 -10.77
N ALA A 71 2.57 4.03 -11.76
CA ALA A 71 2.94 4.97 -12.81
C ALA A 71 2.93 6.41 -12.29
N PHE A 72 1.97 6.74 -11.43
CA PHE A 72 1.78 8.11 -10.91
C PHE A 72 2.32 8.33 -9.50
N GLY A 73 2.72 7.28 -8.79
CA GLY A 73 3.31 7.44 -7.47
C GLY A 73 2.28 7.69 -6.36
N THR A 74 1.05 7.20 -6.53
CA THR A 74 -0.12 7.56 -5.71
C THR A 74 -0.86 6.35 -5.18
N VAL A 75 -1.49 6.52 -4.01
CA VAL A 75 -2.50 5.63 -3.46
C VAL A 75 -3.84 6.36 -3.42
N THR A 76 -4.84 5.80 -4.07
CA THR A 76 -6.21 6.30 -4.08
C THR A 76 -7.12 5.37 -3.28
N VAL A 77 -8.01 5.95 -2.47
CA VAL A 77 -9.01 5.23 -1.69
C VAL A 77 -10.39 5.72 -2.10
N LYS A 78 -11.25 4.81 -2.55
CA LYS A 78 -12.63 5.06 -2.99
C LYS A 78 -13.64 4.36 -2.08
N HIS A 79 -14.88 4.81 -2.11
CA HIS A 79 -15.98 4.16 -1.39
C HIS A 79 -16.19 2.71 -1.83
N ASP A 80 -16.18 2.48 -3.14
CA ASP A 80 -16.27 1.19 -3.82
C ASP A 80 -15.51 1.26 -5.17
N LYS A 81 -15.51 0.15 -5.93
CA LYS A 81 -14.76 0.03 -7.20
C LYS A 81 -15.24 0.99 -8.28
N ASP A 82 -16.56 1.20 -8.36
CA ASP A 82 -17.23 1.93 -9.44
C ASP A 82 -17.48 3.41 -9.08
N SER A 83 -17.22 3.78 -7.83
CA SER A 83 -17.35 5.14 -7.34
C SER A 83 -16.46 6.10 -8.14
N LYS A 84 -17.12 7.09 -8.76
CA LYS A 84 -16.45 8.25 -9.36
C LYS A 84 -15.88 9.20 -8.31
N LYS A 85 -16.36 9.13 -7.06
CA LYS A 85 -15.87 9.96 -5.95
C LYS A 85 -14.74 9.24 -5.21
N GLU A 86 -13.60 9.92 -5.11
CA GLU A 86 -12.48 9.50 -4.27
C GLU A 86 -12.73 9.94 -2.83
N SER A 87 -12.50 9.04 -1.87
CA SER A 87 -12.57 9.39 -0.44
C SER A 87 -11.27 10.05 0.05
N SER A 88 -10.13 9.66 -0.52
CA SER A 88 -8.82 10.25 -0.25
C SER A 88 -7.77 9.79 -1.25
N MET A 89 -6.78 10.62 -1.52
CA MET A 89 -5.57 10.28 -2.27
C MET A 89 -4.33 10.75 -1.48
N PHE A 90 -3.24 9.98 -1.52
CA PHE A 90 -1.95 10.39 -0.95
C PHE A 90 -0.78 9.84 -1.78
N TYR A 91 0.38 10.49 -1.70
CA TYR A 91 1.57 10.12 -2.47
C TYR A 91 2.41 9.05 -1.77
N PHE A 92 3.20 8.28 -2.52
CA PHE A 92 4.10 7.28 -1.94
C PHE A 92 5.09 7.86 -0.92
N ARG A 93 5.54 9.11 -1.11
CA ARG A 93 6.41 9.84 -0.16
C ARG A 93 5.81 10.07 1.23
N GLU A 94 4.51 9.86 1.37
CA GLU A 94 3.81 9.97 2.65
C GLU A 94 3.75 8.65 3.40
N ILE A 95 4.07 7.53 2.75
CA ILE A 95 4.08 6.20 3.36
C ILE A 95 5.40 6.00 4.08
N GLU A 96 5.33 5.70 5.37
CA GLU A 96 6.52 5.48 6.19
C GLU A 96 6.82 3.99 6.38
N ASP A 97 5.78 3.20 6.60
CA ASP A 97 5.92 1.79 6.98
C ASP A 97 4.65 0.96 6.68
N CYS A 98 4.83 -0.35 6.54
CA CYS A 98 3.75 -1.33 6.44
C CYS A 98 4.15 -2.64 7.15
N TYR A 99 3.45 -2.97 8.23
CA TYR A 99 3.86 -4.02 9.17
C TYR A 99 2.67 -4.81 9.73
N MET A 100 2.97 -6.03 10.19
CA MET A 100 1.99 -6.87 10.89
C MET A 100 1.81 -6.41 12.35
N PRO A 101 0.62 -6.58 12.94
CA PRO A 101 0.50 -6.48 14.39
C PRO A 101 1.40 -7.50 15.09
N GLU A 102 1.78 -7.21 16.33
CA GLU A 102 2.37 -8.22 17.23
C GLU A 102 1.41 -9.41 17.38
N GLU A 103 1.94 -10.62 17.54
CA GLU A 103 1.19 -11.89 17.52
C GLU A 103 -0.05 -11.88 18.43
N LYS A 104 0.12 -11.54 19.71
CA LYS A 104 -1.01 -11.42 20.66
C LYS A 104 -2.08 -10.42 20.22
N LYS A 105 -1.68 -9.35 19.53
CA LYS A 105 -2.58 -8.31 19.03
C LYS A 105 -3.24 -8.74 17.72
N ASP A 106 -2.54 -9.46 16.85
CA ASP A 106 -3.06 -10.03 15.61
C ASP A 106 -4.24 -10.97 15.91
N GLU A 107 -4.07 -11.87 16.90
CA GLU A 107 -5.14 -12.75 17.39
C GLU A 107 -6.37 -11.98 17.85
N GLN A 108 -6.17 -10.98 18.72
CA GLN A 108 -7.27 -10.14 19.21
C GLN A 108 -8.00 -9.41 18.08
N LEU A 109 -7.25 -8.87 17.11
CA LEU A 109 -7.80 -8.13 15.98
C LEU A 109 -8.58 -9.03 15.01
N ARG A 110 -8.15 -10.28 14.82
CA ARG A 110 -8.90 -11.29 14.05
C ARG A 110 -10.23 -11.59 14.72
N VAL A 111 -10.23 -11.76 16.05
CA VAL A 111 -11.44 -12.05 16.82
C VAL A 111 -12.45 -10.91 16.76
N LEU A 112 -12.00 -9.65 16.76
CA LEU A 112 -12.88 -8.48 16.64
C LEU A 112 -13.71 -8.47 15.34
N LEU A 113 -13.27 -9.19 14.31
CA LEU A 113 -13.91 -9.27 13.00
C LEU A 113 -14.17 -10.72 12.58
N THR A 114 -14.34 -11.68 13.51
CA THR A 114 -14.52 -13.10 13.16
C THR A 114 -15.66 -13.36 12.17
N THR A 115 -16.74 -12.58 12.23
CA THR A 115 -17.90 -12.70 11.32
C THR A 115 -17.67 -12.00 9.97
N SER A 116 -16.57 -11.27 9.81
CA SER A 116 -16.20 -10.55 8.60
C SER A 116 -15.30 -11.42 7.73
N ARG A 117 -15.61 -11.48 6.43
CA ARG A 117 -14.67 -12.02 5.43
C ARG A 117 -13.34 -11.27 5.37
N PHE A 118 -13.26 -10.07 5.95
CA PHE A 118 -12.04 -9.28 6.10
C PHE A 118 -11.65 -9.25 7.57
N ASN A 119 -10.78 -10.16 7.98
CA ASN A 119 -10.33 -10.32 9.37
C ASN A 119 -8.81 -10.45 9.50
N VAL A 120 -8.05 -10.39 8.40
CA VAL A 120 -6.59 -10.56 8.41
C VAL A 120 -5.91 -9.18 8.46
N PRO A 121 -5.39 -8.74 9.63
CA PRO A 121 -5.02 -7.36 9.87
C PRO A 121 -3.59 -7.02 9.43
N PHE A 122 -3.35 -5.75 9.08
CA PHE A 122 -2.02 -5.16 8.93
C PHE A 122 -2.10 -3.64 9.13
N TYR A 123 -0.97 -3.03 9.46
CA TYR A 123 -0.85 -1.59 9.63
C TYR A 123 -0.23 -0.93 8.40
N LEU A 124 -0.80 0.20 8.00
CA LEU A 124 -0.20 1.12 7.05
C LEU A 124 0.07 2.44 7.79
N LYS A 125 1.35 2.78 7.95
CA LYS A 125 1.79 4.02 8.57
C LYS A 125 2.08 5.05 7.49
N THR A 126 1.43 6.20 7.62
CA THR A 126 1.71 7.41 6.85
C THR A 126 2.20 8.51 7.78
N LYS A 127 2.80 9.57 7.23
CA LYS A 127 3.23 10.75 7.99
C LYS A 127 2.14 11.35 8.89
N GLN A 128 0.87 11.24 8.46
CA GLN A 128 -0.26 11.82 9.18
C GLN A 128 -0.87 10.86 10.21
N ARG A 129 -0.88 9.55 9.92
CA ARG A 129 -1.59 8.57 10.74
C ARG A 129 -1.15 7.13 10.47
N THR A 130 -1.37 6.29 11.47
CA THR A 130 -1.36 4.84 11.33
C THR A 130 -2.78 4.32 11.10
N THR A 131 -3.00 3.61 10.00
CA THR A 131 -4.28 3.01 9.66
C THR A 131 -4.22 1.50 9.85
N LEU A 132 -5.17 0.95 10.61
CA LEU A 132 -5.39 -0.50 10.67
C LEU A 132 -6.27 -0.94 9.50
N LEU A 133 -5.72 -1.82 8.67
CA LEU A 133 -6.36 -2.39 7.50
C LEU A 133 -6.60 -3.88 7.69
N PHE A 134 -7.59 -4.43 7.01
CA PHE A 134 -7.92 -5.84 7.03
C PHE A 134 -8.14 -6.33 5.59
N SER A 135 -7.44 -7.39 5.24
CA SER A 135 -7.60 -8.14 3.98
C SER A 135 -8.49 -9.36 4.20
N ALA A 136 -8.92 -10.01 3.10
CA ALA A 136 -9.80 -11.16 3.21
C ALA A 136 -9.07 -12.49 3.46
N SER A 137 -7.75 -12.54 3.22
CA SER A 137 -6.94 -13.73 3.46
C SER A 137 -5.48 -13.35 3.69
N GLU A 138 -4.70 -14.29 4.26
CA GLU A 138 -3.25 -14.16 4.41
C GLU A 138 -2.55 -13.80 3.11
N ARG A 139 -2.90 -14.51 2.05
CA ARG A 139 -2.32 -14.30 0.73
C ARG A 139 -2.62 -12.90 0.18
N GLU A 140 -3.82 -12.39 0.40
CA GLU A 140 -4.14 -11.00 0.04
C GLU A 140 -3.34 -9.99 0.88
N ARG A 141 -3.18 -10.23 2.19
CA ARG A 141 -2.32 -9.41 3.07
C ARG A 141 -0.89 -9.36 2.53
N GLU A 142 -0.32 -10.51 2.19
CA GLU A 142 1.04 -10.62 1.66
C GLU A 142 1.24 -9.79 0.39
N ILE A 143 0.27 -9.80 -0.53
CA ILE A 143 0.29 -8.98 -1.76
C ILE A 143 0.32 -7.49 -1.43
N TRP A 144 -0.61 -7.04 -0.56
CA TRP A 144 -0.67 -5.64 -0.15
C TRP A 144 0.61 -5.20 0.54
N MET A 145 1.12 -6.00 1.47
CA MET A 145 2.35 -5.69 2.20
C MET A 145 3.58 -5.70 1.27
N ALA A 146 3.68 -6.65 0.34
CA ALA A 146 4.75 -6.67 -0.66
C ALA A 146 4.73 -5.42 -1.54
N ALA A 147 3.54 -5.01 -1.97
CA ALA A 147 3.35 -3.76 -2.72
C ALA A 147 3.84 -2.56 -1.90
N PHE A 148 3.32 -2.35 -0.68
CA PHE A 148 3.72 -1.23 0.15
C PHE A 148 5.20 -1.24 0.51
N LYS A 149 5.80 -2.40 0.81
CA LYS A 149 7.24 -2.51 1.07
C LYS A 149 8.06 -2.06 -0.14
N TYR A 150 7.73 -2.54 -1.33
CA TYR A 150 8.38 -2.10 -2.55
C TYR A 150 8.26 -0.59 -2.75
N LEU A 151 7.08 -0.01 -2.50
CA LEU A 151 6.85 1.43 -2.57
C LEU A 151 7.74 2.22 -1.60
N ILE A 152 7.79 1.81 -0.33
CA ILE A 152 8.53 2.49 0.72
C ILE A 152 10.02 2.50 0.38
N LEU A 153 10.59 1.33 0.05
CA LEU A 153 12.01 1.20 -0.25
C LEU A 153 12.39 2.00 -1.49
N SER A 154 11.61 1.87 -2.57
CA SER A 154 11.87 2.59 -3.82
C SER A 154 11.77 4.11 -3.64
N THR A 155 10.77 4.57 -2.87
CA THR A 155 10.59 6.01 -2.63
C THR A 155 11.72 6.59 -1.78
N ARG A 156 12.19 5.85 -0.76
CA ARG A 156 13.34 6.27 0.05
C ARG A 156 14.59 6.42 -0.81
N GLU A 157 14.84 5.48 -1.71
CA GLU A 157 16.02 5.53 -2.58
C GLU A 157 15.97 6.73 -3.54
N VAL A 158 14.83 6.95 -4.19
CA VAL A 158 14.64 8.12 -5.06
C VAL A 158 14.81 9.43 -4.29
N GLN A 159 14.32 9.52 -3.04
CA GLN A 159 14.50 10.71 -2.21
C GLN A 159 15.97 10.96 -1.84
N LYS A 160 16.77 9.92 -1.58
CA LYS A 160 18.22 10.08 -1.35
C LYS A 160 18.91 10.68 -2.56
N ILE A 161 18.61 10.19 -3.76
CA ILE A 161 19.20 10.68 -5.02
C ILE A 161 18.85 12.16 -5.24
N ILE A 162 17.61 12.55 -4.95
CA ILE A 162 17.18 13.94 -5.06
C ILE A 162 17.91 14.84 -4.04
N ASN A 163 18.02 14.38 -2.79
CA ASN A 163 18.59 15.17 -1.69
C ASN A 163 20.12 15.28 -1.72
N ASN A 164 20.84 14.27 -2.23
CA ASN A 164 22.30 14.26 -2.28
C ASN A 164 22.90 15.06 -3.45
N GLY A 165 22.08 15.84 -4.17
CA GLY A 165 22.47 16.49 -5.41
C GLY A 165 22.45 15.48 -6.55
N MET A 166 21.45 15.61 -7.42
CA MET A 166 21.30 14.74 -8.59
C MET A 166 22.61 14.69 -9.41
N PRO A 167 23.06 13.51 -9.86
CA PRO A 167 24.00 13.45 -10.96
C PRO A 167 23.40 14.23 -12.14
N LYS A 168 24.11 15.24 -12.63
CA LYS A 168 23.68 16.04 -13.79
C LYS A 168 23.39 15.07 -14.94
N GLY A 169 22.12 14.95 -15.35
CA GLY A 169 21.73 14.16 -16.54
C GLY A 169 20.58 13.17 -16.36
N LEU A 170 20.15 12.86 -15.12
CA LEU A 170 19.12 11.82 -14.93
C LEU A 170 17.69 12.29 -15.22
N PHE A 171 17.34 13.58 -15.03
CA PHE A 171 16.02 14.14 -15.40
C PHE A 171 16.13 15.52 -16.06
N PRO A 172 15.32 15.81 -17.10
CA PRO A 172 15.19 17.16 -17.61
C PRO A 172 14.57 18.04 -16.51
N ARG A 173 15.18 19.21 -16.29
CA ARG A 173 14.58 20.27 -15.50
C ARG A 173 13.27 20.67 -16.18
N GLN A 174 12.16 20.63 -15.43
CA GLN A 174 10.94 21.33 -15.84
C GLN A 174 11.14 22.82 -15.67
#